data_AF-A0A4Y2MP08-F1
#
_entry.id   AF-A0A4Y2MP08-F1
#
_cell.length_a   1.000
_cell.length_b   1.000
_cell.length_c   1.000
_cell.angle_alpha   90.00
_cell.angle_beta   90.00
_cell.angle_gamma   90.00
#
_symmetry.space_group_name_H-M   'P 1'
#
loop_
_entity.id
_entity.type
_entity.pdbx_description
1 polymer ?
#
loop_
_entity_poly.entity_id
_entity_poly.type
_entity_poly.pdbx_seq_one_letter_code
_entity_poly.pdbx_strand_id
1 'polypeptide(L)'
;MGFAMNIFTEALLFSEDLLIDFMHRNKISWTPATSGNTYRHCVQSKFTPAIGNAVSNLSKLPLSSMTFAIYGKVPYFPRGYNPRDFLHYCAVLATAAADECDRGNDEFADEVVLSIARYLKEMKGSGEFNRKGGWSAIQQEGAESCVHWQRQTIRNLETRIGYSK
;
A
#
# COMPACT_ATOMS: atom_id res chain seq x y z
N MET A 1 23.53 8.74 14.07
CA MET A 1 23.27 7.95 12.84
C MET A 1 22.20 6.85 12.99
N GLY A 2 21.83 6.37 14.19
CA GLY A 2 20.97 5.17 14.34
C GLY A 2 19.45 5.33 14.07
N PHE A 3 18.86 6.52 14.22
CA PHE A 3 17.39 6.67 14.14
C PHE A 3 16.84 6.68 12.71
N ALA A 4 17.48 7.42 11.80
CA ALA A 4 17.03 7.55 10.41
C ALA A 4 17.20 6.24 9.60
N MET A 5 18.23 5.45 9.92
CA MET A 5 18.45 4.14 9.31
C MET A 5 17.33 3.16 9.69
N ASN A 6 16.91 3.16 10.96
CA ASN A 6 15.83 2.30 11.44
C ASN A 6 14.47 2.62 10.77
N ILE A 7 14.15 3.92 10.58
CA ILE A 7 12.89 4.34 9.93
C ILE A 7 12.77 3.84 8.50
N PHE A 8 13.80 4.01 7.68
CA PHE A 8 13.74 3.59 6.28
C PHE A 8 13.75 2.06 6.16
N THR A 9 14.54 1.37 6.98
CA THR A 9 14.56 -0.11 7.00
C THR A 9 13.22 -0.70 7.41
N GLU A 10 12.56 -0.16 8.44
CA GLU A 10 11.20 -0.59 8.82
C GLU A 10 10.20 -0.37 7.68
N ALA A 11 10.27 0.79 7.02
CA ALA A 11 9.41 1.12 5.89
C ALA A 11 9.67 0.22 4.67
N LEU A 12 10.93 -0.13 4.42
CA LEU A 12 11.33 -1.03 3.34
C LEU A 12 10.79 -2.44 3.56
N LEU A 13 11.01 -3.01 4.74
CA LEU A 13 10.50 -4.34 5.10
C LEU A 13 8.99 -4.43 5.05
N PHE A 14 8.30 -3.39 5.52
CA PHE A 14 6.85 -3.29 5.39
C PHE A 14 6.41 -3.34 3.93
N SER A 15 7.09 -2.59 3.06
CA SER A 15 6.73 -2.47 1.64
C SER A 15 7.00 -3.75 0.87
N GLU A 16 8.11 -4.43 1.16
CA GLU A 16 8.42 -5.75 0.60
C GLU A 16 7.37 -6.79 0.99
N ASP A 17 7.10 -6.94 2.30
CA ASP A 17 6.15 -7.95 2.78
C ASP A 17 4.75 -7.74 2.22
N LEU A 18 4.35 -6.47 2.11
CA LEU A 18 3.10 -6.09 1.50
C LEU A 18 3.04 -6.52 0.03
N LEU A 19 4.09 -6.23 -0.75
CA LEU A 19 4.09 -6.54 -2.18
C LEU A 19 4.22 -8.03 -2.43
N ILE A 20 5.03 -8.76 -1.65
CA ILE A 20 5.14 -10.22 -1.69
C ILE A 20 3.75 -10.86 -1.44
N ASP A 21 3.08 -10.46 -0.36
CA ASP A 21 1.73 -10.96 -0.04
C ASP A 21 0.74 -10.65 -1.16
N PHE A 22 0.80 -9.45 -1.74
CA PHE A 22 -0.06 -9.05 -2.85
C PHE A 22 0.20 -9.87 -4.12
N MET A 23 1.46 -10.05 -4.52
CA MET A 23 1.83 -10.83 -5.70
C MET A 23 1.40 -12.29 -5.55
N HIS A 24 1.65 -12.91 -4.38
CA HIS A 24 1.21 -14.27 -4.09
C HIS A 24 -0.30 -14.45 -4.20
N ARG A 25 -1.10 -13.48 -3.71
CA ARG A 25 -2.56 -13.51 -3.83
C ARG A 25 -3.04 -13.42 -5.28
N ASN A 26 -2.28 -12.73 -6.13
CA ASN A 26 -2.55 -12.63 -7.56
C ASN A 26 -1.86 -13.73 -8.39
N LYS A 27 -1.21 -14.70 -7.74
CA LYS A 27 -0.47 -15.81 -8.37
C LYS A 27 0.68 -15.35 -9.28
N ILE A 28 1.27 -14.20 -8.98
CA ILE A 28 2.43 -13.66 -9.67
C ILE A 28 3.68 -14.14 -8.94
N SER A 29 4.59 -14.76 -9.69
CA SER A 29 5.89 -15.21 -9.16
C SER A 29 6.86 -14.04 -9.23
N TRP A 30 7.04 -13.37 -8.10
CA TRP A 30 8.00 -12.28 -7.98
C TRP A 30 8.80 -12.42 -6.67
N THR A 31 10.06 -12.00 -6.68
CA THR A 31 10.92 -11.95 -5.50
C THR A 31 11.63 -10.61 -5.50
N PRO A 32 11.56 -9.83 -4.40
CA PRO A 32 12.22 -8.53 -4.36
C PRO A 32 13.72 -8.67 -4.57
N ALA A 33 14.28 -7.84 -5.44
CA ALA A 33 15.74 -7.69 -5.56
C ALA A 33 16.30 -6.81 -4.43
N THR A 34 15.43 -6.11 -3.70
CA THR A 34 15.82 -5.24 -2.59
C THR A 34 16.40 -6.00 -1.40
N SER A 35 17.32 -5.34 -0.68
CA SER A 35 18.08 -5.92 0.42
C SER A 35 17.31 -6.05 1.75
N GLY A 36 15.97 -5.96 1.75
CA GLY A 36 15.19 -6.06 2.99
C GLY A 36 15.45 -7.36 3.73
N ASN A 37 15.65 -8.48 3.02
CA ASN A 37 16.05 -9.75 3.65
C ASN A 37 17.31 -9.63 4.51
N THR A 38 18.28 -8.82 4.09
CA THR A 38 19.50 -8.54 4.86
C THR A 38 19.18 -7.85 6.18
N TYR A 39 18.07 -7.14 6.32
CA TYR A 39 17.72 -6.39 7.54
C TYR A 39 16.70 -7.07 8.45
N ARG A 40 16.10 -8.20 8.03
CA ARG A 40 15.07 -8.92 8.80
C ARG A 40 15.56 -9.40 10.18
N HIS A 41 16.86 -9.61 10.34
CA HIS A 41 17.46 -9.99 11.62
C HIS A 41 17.54 -8.82 12.63
N CYS A 42 17.44 -7.56 12.16
CA CYS A 42 17.53 -6.36 12.98
C CYS A 42 16.19 -5.65 13.19
N VAL A 43 15.27 -5.77 12.24
CA VAL A 43 13.99 -5.04 12.25
C VAL A 43 12.87 -5.98 11.87
N GLN A 44 11.83 -6.04 12.70
CA GLN A 44 10.62 -6.79 12.39
C GLN A 44 9.68 -5.92 11.56
N SER A 45 9.20 -6.47 10.45
CA SER A 45 8.17 -5.84 9.63
C SER A 45 6.89 -5.57 10.43
N LYS A 46 6.23 -4.46 10.09
CA LYS A 46 4.95 -4.05 10.67
C LYS A 46 3.76 -4.46 9.80
N PHE A 47 4.02 -5.17 8.71
CA PHE A 47 2.99 -5.78 7.88
C PHE A 47 2.15 -6.77 8.69
N THR A 48 0.87 -6.84 8.39
CA THR A 48 -0.05 -7.83 8.96
C THR A 48 -0.99 -8.34 7.86
N PRO A 49 -1.54 -9.57 7.99
CA PRO A 49 -2.51 -10.09 7.02
C PRO A 49 -3.75 -9.20 6.85
N ALA A 50 -4.15 -8.45 7.89
CA ALA A 50 -5.25 -7.49 7.81
C ALA A 50 -4.95 -6.34 6.84
N ILE A 51 -3.72 -5.82 6.86
CA ILE A 51 -3.25 -4.80 5.92
C ILE A 51 -3.23 -5.37 4.49
N GLY A 52 -2.68 -6.57 4.30
CA GLY A 52 -2.66 -7.24 2.99
C GLY A 52 -4.07 -7.47 2.42
N ASN A 53 -5.00 -7.92 3.26
CA ASN A 53 -6.42 -8.06 2.90
C ASN A 53 -7.04 -6.73 2.47
N ALA A 54 -6.79 -5.65 3.21
CA ALA A 54 -7.31 -4.34 2.87
C ALA A 54 -6.78 -3.85 1.52
N VAL A 55 -5.47 -3.92 1.31
CA VAL A 55 -4.83 -3.53 0.04
C VAL A 55 -5.37 -4.36 -1.14
N SER A 56 -5.51 -5.68 -0.97
CA SER A 56 -6.09 -6.57 -1.99
C SER A 56 -7.59 -6.32 -2.26
N ASN A 57 -8.34 -5.83 -1.29
CA ASN A 57 -9.74 -5.45 -1.50
C ASN A 57 -9.85 -4.09 -2.20
N LEU A 58 -8.99 -3.14 -1.83
CA LEU A 58 -8.94 -1.82 -2.44
C LEU A 58 -8.49 -1.89 -3.91
N SER A 59 -7.61 -2.83 -4.27
CA SER A 59 -7.18 -3.03 -5.67
C SER A 59 -8.28 -3.54 -6.59
N LYS A 60 -9.29 -4.23 -6.05
CA LYS A 60 -10.45 -4.73 -6.83
C LYS A 60 -11.47 -3.64 -7.15
N LEU A 61 -11.36 -2.47 -6.53
CA LEU A 61 -12.23 -1.35 -6.86
C LEU A 61 -11.86 -0.85 -8.26
N PRO A 62 -12.84 -0.46 -9.10
CA PRO A 62 -12.55 0.12 -10.40
C PRO A 62 -11.75 1.40 -10.22
N LEU A 63 -10.43 1.31 -10.34
CA LEU A 63 -9.54 2.44 -10.30
C LEU A 63 -9.84 3.27 -11.54
N SER A 64 -10.43 4.45 -11.35
CA SER A 64 -10.60 5.37 -12.46
C SER A 64 -9.22 5.64 -13.08
N SER A 65 -9.14 5.79 -14.40
CA SER A 65 -7.89 6.09 -15.14
C SER A 65 -7.12 7.30 -14.56
N MET A 66 -7.84 8.19 -13.86
CA MET A 66 -7.30 9.35 -13.15
C MET A 66 -6.41 8.96 -11.96
N THR A 67 -6.67 7.82 -11.33
CA THR A 67 -6.01 7.34 -10.12
C THR A 67 -4.54 6.98 -10.38
N PHE A 68 -4.24 6.38 -11.53
CA PHE A 68 -2.87 6.02 -11.92
C PHE A 68 -2.01 7.25 -12.30
N ALA A 69 -2.61 8.22 -12.99
CA ALA A 69 -1.93 9.46 -13.40
C ALA A 69 -1.55 10.37 -12.23
N ILE A 70 -2.31 10.31 -11.12
CA ILE A 70 -2.08 11.14 -9.93
C ILE A 70 -0.96 10.53 -9.06
N TYR A 71 -0.82 9.20 -9.04
CA TYR A 71 0.02 8.53 -8.03
C TYR A 71 1.48 8.38 -8.45
N GLY A 72 1.79 8.57 -9.74
CA GLY A 72 3.17 8.51 -10.26
C GLY A 72 3.94 9.84 -10.29
N LYS A 73 3.30 11.01 -10.06
CA LYS A 73 3.92 12.32 -10.37
C LYS A 73 3.71 13.47 -9.38
N VAL A 74 2.81 13.37 -8.40
CA VAL A 74 2.41 14.52 -7.56
C VAL A 74 2.67 14.22 -6.08
N PRO A 75 3.12 15.20 -5.24
CA PRO A 75 3.16 15.03 -3.78
C PRO A 75 1.76 14.64 -3.30
N TYR A 76 1.65 13.37 -2.91
CA TYR A 76 0.44 12.60 -3.14
C TYR A 76 -0.73 12.93 -2.19
N PHE A 77 -0.48 13.65 -1.11
CA PHE A 77 -1.53 14.07 -0.18
C PHE A 77 -1.48 15.58 0.05
N PRO A 78 -2.27 16.38 -0.69
CA PRO A 78 -2.35 17.82 -0.46
C PRO A 78 -2.91 18.18 0.93
N ARG A 79 -3.45 17.19 1.66
CA ARG A 79 -4.02 17.33 3.01
C ARG A 79 -3.15 16.70 4.13
N GLY A 80 -1.94 16.24 3.81
CA GLY A 80 -1.04 15.55 4.75
C GLY A 80 -1.36 14.06 4.94
N TYR A 81 -0.65 13.39 5.85
CA TYR A 81 -0.79 11.95 6.06
C TYR A 81 -2.17 11.52 6.58
N ASN A 82 -2.76 10.53 5.92
CA ASN A 82 -3.95 9.82 6.34
C ASN A 82 -3.73 8.29 6.16
N PRO A 83 -3.95 7.46 7.20
CA PRO A 83 -3.72 6.01 7.12
C PRO A 83 -4.54 5.30 6.04
N ARG A 84 -5.80 5.72 5.82
CA ARG A 84 -6.66 5.17 4.77
C ARG A 84 -6.13 5.54 3.39
N ASP A 85 -5.80 6.81 3.18
CA ASP A 85 -5.31 7.25 1.88
C ASP A 85 -3.94 6.62 1.55
N PHE A 86 -3.14 6.30 2.57
CA PHE A 86 -1.93 5.49 2.44
C PHE A 86 -2.22 4.03 2.04
N LEU A 87 -3.25 3.38 2.58
CA LEU A 87 -3.65 2.04 2.13
C LEU A 87 -4.13 2.04 0.67
N HIS A 88 -4.85 3.09 0.26
CA HIS A 88 -5.23 3.29 -1.15
C HIS A 88 -4.00 3.48 -2.05
N TYR A 89 -3.03 4.28 -1.63
CA TYR A 89 -1.75 4.44 -2.33
C TYR A 89 -1.11 3.09 -2.63
N CYS A 90 -0.98 2.28 -1.57
CA CYS A 90 -0.38 0.97 -1.63
C CYS A 90 -1.12 0.05 -2.59
N ALA A 91 -2.46 0.05 -2.55
CA ALA A 91 -3.28 -0.79 -3.42
C ALA A 91 -3.07 -0.47 -4.90
N VAL A 92 -2.99 0.81 -5.24
CA VAL A 92 -2.80 1.21 -6.64
C VAL A 92 -1.40 0.91 -7.14
N LEU A 93 -0.37 1.20 -6.35
CA LEU A 93 1.00 0.84 -6.74
C LEU A 93 1.20 -0.67 -6.81
N ALA A 94 0.61 -1.45 -5.90
CA ALA A 94 0.67 -2.91 -5.95
C ALA A 94 -0.04 -3.48 -7.18
N THR A 95 -1.18 -2.89 -7.58
CA THR A 95 -1.88 -3.25 -8.82
C THR A 95 -1.03 -2.93 -10.04
N ALA A 96 -0.43 -1.73 -10.08
CA ALA A 96 0.50 -1.32 -11.12
C ALA A 96 1.69 -2.29 -11.25
N ALA A 97 2.27 -2.68 -10.11
CA ALA A 97 3.35 -3.65 -10.08
C ALA A 97 2.93 -5.01 -10.62
N ALA A 98 1.76 -5.51 -10.22
CA ALA A 98 1.22 -6.78 -10.72
C ALA A 98 1.04 -6.75 -12.25
N ASP A 99 0.43 -5.69 -12.79
CA ASP A 99 0.22 -5.54 -14.24
C ASP A 99 1.53 -5.50 -15.02
N GLU A 100 2.57 -4.86 -14.49
CA GLU A 100 3.89 -4.79 -15.13
C GLU A 100 4.68 -6.10 -15.01
N CYS A 101 4.60 -6.79 -13.87
CA CYS A 101 5.16 -8.14 -13.70
C CYS A 101 4.52 -9.15 -14.66
N ASP A 102 3.20 -9.09 -14.86
CA ASP A 102 2.51 -9.94 -15.84
C ASP A 102 2.98 -9.67 -17.28
N ARG A 103 3.57 -8.50 -17.54
CA ARG A 103 4.22 -8.13 -18.81
C ARG A 103 5.71 -8.44 -18.85
N GLY A 104 6.27 -9.02 -17.80
CA GLY A 104 7.69 -9.38 -17.67
C GLY A 104 8.60 -8.23 -17.22
N ASN A 105 8.04 -7.16 -16.64
CA ASN A 105 8.78 -6.01 -16.12
C ASN A 105 8.86 -6.04 -14.59
N ASP A 106 9.65 -6.97 -14.05
CA ASP A 106 9.77 -7.20 -12.61
C ASP A 106 10.48 -6.08 -11.85
N GLU A 107 11.34 -5.31 -12.54
CA GLU A 107 12.06 -4.17 -11.94
C GLU A 107 11.09 -3.09 -11.42
N PHE A 108 9.93 -2.95 -12.07
CA PHE A 108 8.91 -1.99 -11.65
C PHE A 108 8.31 -2.32 -10.27
N ALA A 109 8.24 -3.61 -9.90
CA ALA A 109 7.80 -4.00 -8.57
C ALA A 109 8.81 -3.56 -7.48
N ASP A 110 10.11 -3.61 -7.76
CA ASP A 110 11.13 -3.07 -6.84
C ASP A 110 11.05 -1.54 -6.73
N GLU A 111 10.76 -0.83 -7.83
CA GLU A 111 10.51 0.61 -7.80
C GLU A 111 9.30 0.97 -6.92
N VAL A 112 8.24 0.16 -6.99
CA VAL A 112 7.05 0.31 -6.13
C VAL A 112 7.40 0.10 -4.66
N VAL A 113 8.18 -0.93 -4.31
CA VAL A 113 8.67 -1.13 -2.93
C VAL A 113 9.39 0.12 -2.42
N LEU A 114 10.33 0.65 -3.21
CA LEU A 114 11.08 1.84 -2.83
C LEU A 114 10.20 3.09 -2.72
N SER A 115 9.19 3.22 -3.58
CA SER A 115 8.25 4.34 -3.56
C SER A 115 7.41 4.36 -2.28
N ILE A 116 6.84 3.22 -1.89
CA ILE A 116 6.09 3.09 -0.63
C ILE A 116 7.00 3.36 0.58
N ALA A 117 8.21 2.78 0.58
CA ALA A 117 9.15 2.95 1.66
C ALA A 117 9.62 4.41 1.83
N ARG A 118 9.89 5.11 0.73
CA ARG A 118 10.27 6.54 0.74
C ARG A 118 9.15 7.42 1.28
N TYR A 119 7.92 7.19 0.80
CA TYR A 119 6.75 7.93 1.29
C TYR A 119 6.58 7.76 2.80
N LEU A 120 6.61 6.51 3.28
CA LEU A 120 6.43 6.23 4.70
C LEU A 120 7.58 6.80 5.55
N LYS A 121 8.83 6.74 5.06
CA LYS A 121 9.98 7.39 5.71
C LYS A 121 9.76 8.89 5.85
N GLU A 122 9.26 9.56 4.81
CA GLU A 122 8.99 11.00 4.84
C GLU A 122 7.93 11.34 5.91
N MET A 123 6.81 10.61 5.94
CA MET A 123 5.74 10.84 6.92
C MET A 123 6.16 10.52 8.35
N LYS A 124 7.05 9.53 8.54
CA LYS A 124 7.66 9.23 9.85
C LYS A 124 8.66 10.30 10.26
N GLY A 125 9.46 10.79 9.32
CA GLY A 125 10.45 11.85 9.53
C GLY A 125 9.81 13.19 9.89
N SER A 126 8.66 13.52 9.32
CA SER A 126 7.88 14.72 9.65
C SER A 126 7.08 14.59 10.96
N GLY A 127 7.02 13.40 11.55
CA GLY A 127 6.22 13.10 12.73
C GLY A 127 4.70 13.02 12.48
N GLU A 128 4.23 13.28 11.26
CA GLU A 128 2.81 13.14 10.90
C GLU A 128 2.30 11.71 11.10
N PHE A 129 3.12 10.72 10.75
CA PHE A 129 2.79 9.31 10.94
C PHE A 129 2.38 9.01 12.38
N ASN A 130 3.22 9.42 13.35
CA ASN A 130 2.96 9.19 14.76
C ASN A 130 1.77 10.02 15.28
N ARG A 131 1.64 11.28 14.83
CA ARG A 131 0.51 12.16 15.20
C ARG A 131 -0.85 11.62 14.74
N LYS A 132 -0.87 10.78 13.71
CA LYS A 132 -2.08 10.13 13.18
C LYS A 132 -2.25 8.68 13.64
N GLY A 133 -1.59 8.29 14.74
CA GLY A 133 -1.75 6.97 15.36
C GLY A 133 -0.82 5.88 14.82
N GLY A 134 0.05 6.21 13.87
CA GLY A 134 1.12 5.35 13.38
C GLY A 134 0.65 3.98 12.88
N TRP A 135 1.38 2.93 13.24
CA TRP A 135 1.10 1.57 12.80
C TRP A 135 -0.26 1.05 13.28
N SER A 136 -0.67 1.40 14.50
CA SER A 136 -1.96 1.00 15.06
C SER A 136 -3.12 1.53 14.22
N ALA A 137 -3.02 2.78 13.72
CA ALA A 137 -4.05 3.36 12.87
C ALA A 137 -4.13 2.68 11.49
N ILE A 138 -3.00 2.31 10.88
CA ILE A 138 -3.00 1.53 9.63
C ILE A 138 -3.65 0.15 9.87
N GLN A 139 -3.31 -0.52 10.97
CA GLN A 139 -3.85 -1.84 11.30
C GLN A 139 -5.36 -1.78 11.53
N GLN A 140 -5.83 -0.75 12.25
CA GLN A 140 -7.24 -0.49 12.46
C GLN A 140 -7.98 -0.25 11.14
N GLU A 141 -7.51 0.66 10.30
CA GLU A 141 -8.10 0.91 8.98
C GLU A 141 -8.09 -0.35 8.10
N GLY A 142 -7.04 -1.16 8.18
CA GLY A 142 -6.95 -2.44 7.49
C GLY A 142 -8.03 -3.43 7.93
N ALA A 143 -8.28 -3.53 9.24
CA ALA A 143 -9.34 -4.37 9.80
C ALA A 143 -10.74 -3.85 9.45
N GLU A 144 -10.97 -2.54 9.52
CA GLU A 144 -12.27 -1.89 9.24
C GLU A 144 -12.63 -1.92 7.75
N SER A 145 -11.64 -1.77 6.87
CA SER A 145 -11.84 -1.78 5.41
C SER A 145 -12.34 -3.12 4.89
N CYS A 146 -12.09 -4.21 5.61
CA CYS A 146 -12.63 -5.54 5.30
C CYS A 146 -14.17 -5.60 5.47
N VAL A 147 -14.75 -4.75 6.33
CA VAL A 147 -16.16 -4.83 6.74
C VAL A 147 -17.04 -3.74 6.11
N HIS A 148 -16.51 -2.52 5.93
CA HIS A 148 -17.34 -1.36 5.58
C HIS A 148 -17.38 -1.01 4.09
N TRP A 149 -16.31 -1.28 3.33
CA TRP A 149 -16.16 -0.74 1.96
C TRP A 149 -16.97 -1.49 0.90
N GLN A 150 -17.13 -2.81 1.01
CA GLN A 150 -18.05 -3.54 0.12
C GLN A 150 -19.45 -2.94 0.18
N ARG A 151 -19.92 -2.53 1.38
CA ARG A 151 -21.27 -2.00 1.57
C ARG A 151 -21.46 -0.58 1.01
N GLN A 152 -20.46 0.29 1.09
CA GLN A 152 -20.57 1.66 0.56
C GLN A 152 -20.32 1.74 -0.95
N THR A 153 -19.36 0.99 -1.49
CA THR A 153 -19.13 0.96 -2.94
C THR A 153 -20.31 0.32 -3.67
N ILE A 154 -20.90 -0.76 -3.15
CA ILE A 154 -22.12 -1.36 -3.71
C ILE A 154 -23.27 -0.35 -3.69
N ARG A 155 -23.53 0.33 -2.56
CA ARG A 155 -24.58 1.35 -2.48
C ARG A 155 -24.36 2.52 -3.44
N ASN A 156 -23.13 2.98 -3.60
CA ASN A 156 -22.78 4.07 -4.51
C ASN A 156 -22.85 3.67 -5.99
N LEU A 157 -22.63 2.39 -6.31
CA LEU A 157 -22.84 1.82 -7.64
C LEU A 157 -24.33 1.60 -7.92
N GLU A 158 -25.10 1.09 -6.95
CA GLU A 158 -26.56 0.93 -7.05
C GLU A 158 -27.27 2.27 -7.27
N THR A 159 -26.84 3.34 -6.58
CA THR A 159 -27.39 4.69 -6.76
C THR A 159 -26.95 5.37 -8.06
N ARG A 160 -25.82 4.99 -8.66
CA ARG A 160 -25.32 5.59 -9.91
C ARG A 160 -25.77 4.87 -11.18
N ILE A 161 -26.08 3.57 -11.10
CA ILE A 161 -26.40 2.76 -12.30
C ILE A 161 -27.91 2.45 -12.39
N GLY A 162 -28.71 2.78 -11.36
CA GLY A 162 -30.16 2.65 -11.45
C GLY A 162 -30.62 1.21 -11.67
N TYR A 163 -29.95 0.23 -11.08
CA TYR A 163 -30.47 -1.14 -11.01
C TYR A 163 -31.50 -1.22 -9.88
N SER A 164 -32.75 -0.89 -10.19
CA SER A 164 -33.89 -1.49 -9.52
C SER A 164 -34.14 -2.86 -10.16
N LYS A 165 -34.48 -3.85 -9.32
CA LYS A 165 -34.77 -5.23 -9.73
C LYS A 165 -35.76 -5.32 -10.88
#